data_AF-A0A812ZFV5-F1
#
_entry.id   AF-A0A812ZFV5-F1
#
_cell.length_a   1.000
_cell.length_b   1.000
_cell.length_c   1.000
_cell.angle_alpha   90.00
_cell.angle_beta   90.00
_cell.angle_gamma   90.00
#
_symmetry.space_group_name_H-M   'P 1'
#
loop_
_entity.id
_entity.type
_entity.pdbx_description
1 polymer ?
#
loop_
_entity_poly.entity_id
_entity_poly.type
_entity_poly.pdbx_seq_one_letter_code
_entity_poly.pdbx_strand_id
1 'polypeptide(L)'
;MVVLSAVSCITLPFLGEIKSVWHFYYVRCLRQNFFSHGQDRTMLELRLDPWCPFMLVTGTVNDWGRPIDDSSITEIAFTPLHMGNPEAGYVVTAPTRSLAELTALTGAGCLDALSLSMSDHVRVRFWLQVLNLSWGDYIHFEPSRRPLMRWLLRCVPKRCRRDFSWWFHRSFTMFLLFVMACLFCRGLTMYRLPRFPTEATCMEGRRLMNGATFLGLCLLTLSFFSNFRFLAGLEFAPVLATIQQATGFIHKSWYPPRMLYVTDGGVQDCTAIMQLLQRKCERILLVLAASDPNDELKVLRTTMEAVTKEFKMASFYDPEDHRRDPYALLDDFQQNKGKHYFKLGIRYGWHDTESPRYGMLWVVKNRLPEDFFEQPVRPHLSEDEILYGAPSDVSDEENSSDDAEFQKEMGGLVQEDLGGYGCCDCCHTW
;
A
#
# COMPACT_ATOMS: atom_id res chain seq x y z
N MET A 1 -27.27 13.80 -14.82
CA MET A 1 -27.32 12.61 -13.94
C MET A 1 -27.53 11.31 -14.71
N VAL A 2 -28.56 11.16 -15.55
CA VAL A 2 -28.87 9.89 -16.26
C VAL A 2 -27.68 9.33 -17.08
N VAL A 3 -26.96 10.20 -17.81
CA VAL A 3 -25.78 9.78 -18.60
C VAL A 3 -24.65 9.28 -17.70
N LEU A 4 -24.35 9.98 -16.61
CA LEU A 4 -23.35 9.55 -15.61
C LEU A 4 -23.74 8.20 -14.99
N SER A 5 -25.01 8.01 -14.60
CA SER A 5 -25.49 6.73 -14.06
C SER A 5 -25.40 5.59 -15.07
N ALA A 6 -25.71 5.83 -16.35
CA ALA A 6 -25.57 4.82 -17.40
C ALA A 6 -24.10 4.45 -17.65
N VAL A 7 -23.21 5.44 -17.70
CA VAL A 7 -21.76 5.23 -17.83
C VAL A 7 -21.25 4.41 -16.64
N SER A 8 -21.61 4.78 -15.41
CA SER A 8 -21.23 4.02 -14.21
C SER A 8 -21.73 2.58 -14.24
N CYS A 9 -22.97 2.32 -14.66
CA CYS A 9 -23.48 0.95 -14.80
C CYS A 9 -22.73 0.12 -15.85
N ILE A 10 -22.26 0.75 -16.93
CA ILE A 10 -21.49 0.08 -18.00
C ILE A 10 -20.03 -0.13 -17.58
N THR A 11 -19.44 0.80 -16.84
CA THR A 11 -18.02 0.72 -16.42
C THR A 11 -17.83 -0.10 -15.14
N LEU A 12 -18.85 -0.20 -14.27
CA LEU A 12 -18.82 -0.97 -13.01
C LEU A 12 -18.22 -2.39 -13.16
N PRO A 13 -18.60 -3.19 -14.18
CA PRO A 13 -18.01 -4.52 -14.41
C PRO A 13 -16.53 -4.50 -14.79
N PHE A 14 -16.06 -3.40 -15.39
CA PHE A 14 -14.68 -3.20 -15.86
C PHE A 14 -13.83 -2.34 -14.92
N LEU A 15 -14.36 -1.96 -13.75
CA LEU A 15 -13.66 -1.05 -12.84
C LEU A 15 -12.31 -1.61 -12.41
N GLY A 16 -12.20 -2.92 -12.19
CA GLY A 16 -10.92 -3.54 -11.84
C GLY A 16 -9.86 -3.35 -12.93
N GLU A 17 -10.26 -3.52 -14.18
CA GLU A 17 -9.42 -3.32 -15.36
C GLU A 17 -9.04 -1.84 -15.52
N ILE A 18 -9.97 -0.91 -15.30
CA ILE A 18 -9.68 0.53 -15.36
C ILE A 18 -8.72 0.94 -14.21
N LYS A 19 -8.93 0.45 -12.98
CA LYS A 19 -7.99 0.67 -11.86
C LYS A 19 -6.59 0.12 -12.16
N SER A 20 -6.52 -1.01 -12.86
CA SER A 20 -5.24 -1.60 -13.23
C SER A 20 -4.43 -0.73 -14.20
N VAL A 21 -5.07 0.15 -14.98
CA VAL A 21 -4.36 1.07 -15.90
C VAL A 21 -3.51 2.07 -15.12
N TRP A 22 -4.06 2.68 -14.06
CA TRP A 22 -3.32 3.64 -13.22
C TRP A 22 -2.19 2.96 -12.45
N HIS A 23 -2.46 1.78 -11.88
CA HIS A 23 -1.42 0.97 -11.26
C HIS A 23 -0.32 0.61 -12.25
N PHE A 24 -0.67 0.17 -13.45
CA PHE A 24 0.31 -0.18 -14.49
C PHE A 24 1.16 1.02 -14.90
N TYR A 25 0.54 2.20 -15.03
CA TYR A 25 1.26 3.44 -15.28
C TYR A 25 2.26 3.74 -14.16
N TYR A 26 1.84 3.69 -12.90
CA TYR A 26 2.71 3.98 -11.77
C TYR A 26 3.84 2.95 -11.62
N VAL A 27 3.53 1.66 -11.76
CA VAL A 27 4.52 0.57 -11.81
C VAL A 27 5.53 0.80 -12.93
N ARG A 28 5.09 1.23 -14.11
CA ARG A 28 5.99 1.55 -15.22
C ARG A 28 6.92 2.71 -14.87
N CYS A 29 6.42 3.78 -14.26
CA CYS A 29 7.24 4.89 -13.80
C CYS A 29 8.28 4.43 -12.76
N LEU A 30 7.86 3.66 -11.75
CA LEU A 30 8.75 3.10 -10.73
C LEU A 30 9.86 2.25 -11.36
N ARG A 31 9.51 1.40 -12.32
CA ARG A 31 10.47 0.58 -13.06
C ARG A 31 11.51 1.44 -13.76
N GLN A 32 11.07 2.43 -14.52
CA GLN A 32 11.97 3.28 -15.30
C GLN A 32 12.91 4.12 -14.41
N ASN A 33 12.44 4.56 -13.24
CA ASN A 33 13.19 5.46 -12.37
C ASN A 33 14.10 4.74 -11.37
N PHE A 34 13.70 3.58 -10.84
CA PHE A 34 14.38 2.94 -9.70
C PHE A 34 15.04 1.61 -10.02
N PHE A 35 14.76 1.01 -11.18
CA PHE A 35 15.32 -0.29 -11.55
C PHE A 35 16.26 -0.14 -12.72
N SER A 36 17.45 -0.75 -12.61
CA SER A 36 18.44 -0.77 -13.68
C SER A 36 17.80 -1.27 -14.99
N HIS A 37 17.87 -0.44 -16.04
CA HIS A 37 17.25 -0.68 -17.34
C HIS A 37 15.73 -0.99 -17.31
N GLY A 38 15.01 -0.58 -16.27
CA GLY A 38 13.59 -0.88 -16.10
C GLY A 38 13.27 -2.33 -15.73
N GLN A 39 14.29 -3.11 -15.33
CA GLN A 39 14.14 -4.52 -14.98
C GLN A 39 13.69 -4.69 -13.53
N ASP A 40 12.38 -4.84 -13.37
CA ASP A 40 11.75 -5.15 -12.09
C ASP A 40 12.18 -6.53 -11.58
N ARG A 41 12.08 -6.73 -10.26
CA ARG A 41 12.38 -7.99 -9.59
C ARG A 41 11.14 -8.55 -8.93
N THR A 42 10.93 -9.85 -9.04
CA THR A 42 9.83 -10.52 -8.34
C THR A 42 10.19 -10.77 -6.88
N MET A 43 9.18 -10.84 -6.01
CA MET A 43 9.37 -11.23 -4.60
C MET A 43 10.03 -12.61 -4.46
N LEU A 44 9.83 -13.52 -5.43
CA LEU A 44 10.54 -14.79 -5.47
C LEU A 44 12.03 -14.61 -5.77
N GLU A 45 12.39 -13.76 -6.73
CA GLU A 45 13.80 -13.47 -7.05
C GLU A 45 14.50 -12.85 -5.84
N LEU A 46 13.88 -11.85 -5.20
CA LEU A 46 14.43 -11.22 -3.99
C LEU A 46 14.61 -12.23 -2.84
N ARG A 47 13.71 -13.21 -2.73
CA ARG A 47 13.82 -14.29 -1.74
C ARG A 47 15.00 -15.23 -2.02
N LEU A 48 15.29 -15.49 -3.29
CA LEU A 48 16.32 -16.45 -3.70
C LEU A 48 17.69 -15.81 -3.83
N ASP A 49 17.76 -14.50 -3.94
CA ASP A 49 18.99 -13.74 -4.05
C ASP A 49 19.68 -13.64 -2.67
N PRO A 50 20.86 -14.25 -2.48
CA PRO A 50 21.58 -14.21 -1.22
C PRO A 50 22.17 -12.84 -0.90
N TRP A 51 22.27 -11.95 -1.89
CA TRP A 51 22.82 -10.61 -1.76
C TRP A 51 21.74 -9.55 -1.57
N CYS A 52 20.47 -9.89 -1.81
CA CYS A 52 19.37 -8.97 -1.63
C CYS A 52 19.06 -8.79 -0.14
N PRO A 53 19.06 -7.55 0.39
CA PRO A 53 18.63 -7.32 1.76
C PRO A 53 17.17 -7.73 1.95
N PHE A 54 16.80 -8.05 3.19
CA PHE A 54 15.41 -8.38 3.49
C PHE A 54 14.51 -7.16 3.29
N MET A 55 13.84 -7.12 2.13
CA MET A 55 12.93 -6.04 1.78
C MET A 55 11.63 -6.10 2.60
N LEU A 56 11.22 -4.95 3.12
CA LEU A 56 9.95 -4.77 3.80
C LEU A 56 9.26 -3.53 3.26
N VAL A 57 7.99 -3.67 2.90
CA VAL A 57 7.14 -2.59 2.40
C VAL A 57 5.86 -2.58 3.24
N THR A 58 5.44 -1.42 3.76
CA THR A 58 4.25 -1.28 4.60
C THR A 58 3.07 -0.74 3.81
N GLY A 59 1.88 -1.29 4.01
CA GLY A 59 0.61 -0.81 3.46
C GLY A 59 -0.42 -0.64 4.57
N THR A 60 -1.54 0.01 4.26
CA THR A 60 -2.66 0.19 5.20
C THR A 60 -3.89 -0.57 4.71
N VAL A 61 -4.45 -1.44 5.53
CA VAL A 61 -5.75 -2.08 5.32
C VAL A 61 -6.84 -1.14 5.82
N ASN A 62 -7.81 -0.82 4.97
CA ASN A 62 -8.89 0.15 5.29
C ASN A 62 -10.28 -0.47 5.40
N ASP A 63 -10.43 -1.74 5.04
CA ASP A 63 -11.72 -2.45 5.02
C ASP A 63 -11.83 -3.51 6.11
N TRP A 64 -10.87 -3.59 7.03
CA TRP A 64 -10.89 -4.54 8.14
C TRP A 64 -10.25 -3.97 9.41
N GLY A 65 -10.75 -4.40 10.56
CA GLY A 65 -10.14 -4.21 11.87
C GLY A 65 -10.71 -5.19 12.90
N ARG A 66 -10.05 -5.37 14.04
CA ARG A 66 -10.60 -6.27 15.08
C ARG A 66 -11.74 -5.59 15.84
N PRO A 67 -12.62 -6.35 16.50
CA PRO A 67 -13.71 -5.77 17.29
C PRO A 67 -13.25 -4.94 18.49
N ILE A 68 -12.03 -5.15 18.98
CA ILE A 68 -11.44 -4.38 20.10
C ILE A 68 -10.79 -3.09 19.61
N ASP A 69 -10.38 -3.03 18.35
CA ASP A 69 -9.60 -1.90 17.85
C ASP A 69 -10.55 -0.74 17.54
N ASP A 70 -10.30 0.40 18.20
CA ASP A 70 -10.99 1.65 17.94
C ASP A 70 -10.59 2.24 16.57
N SER A 71 -9.43 1.87 16.04
CA SER A 71 -8.98 2.28 14.72
C SER A 71 -9.77 1.55 13.60
N SER A 72 -10.01 2.29 12.52
CA SER A 72 -10.55 1.78 11.25
C SER A 72 -9.45 1.26 10.32
N ILE A 73 -8.19 1.47 10.69
CA ILE A 73 -7.01 1.13 9.89
C ILE A 73 -6.17 0.08 10.59
N THR A 74 -5.59 -0.80 9.78
CA THR A 74 -4.63 -1.82 10.23
C THR A 74 -3.43 -1.85 9.30
N GLU A 75 -2.22 -1.67 9.83
CA GLU A 75 -0.98 -1.79 9.06
C GLU A 75 -0.75 -3.23 8.59
N ILE A 76 -0.30 -3.42 7.35
CA ILE A 76 0.13 -4.70 6.80
C ILE A 76 1.53 -4.59 6.20
N ALA A 77 2.41 -5.54 6.52
CA ALA A 77 3.74 -5.58 5.92
C ALA A 77 3.77 -6.58 4.75
N PHE A 78 4.57 -6.28 3.73
CA PHE A 78 4.91 -7.15 2.62
C PHE A 78 6.40 -7.42 2.63
N THR A 79 6.76 -8.70 2.56
CA THR A 79 8.15 -9.15 2.47
C THR A 79 8.28 -10.25 1.42
N PRO A 80 9.48 -10.60 0.95
CA PRO A 80 9.68 -11.73 0.04
C PRO A 80 9.15 -13.08 0.55
N LEU A 81 8.99 -13.22 1.87
CA LEU A 81 8.55 -14.46 2.53
C LEU A 81 7.05 -14.46 2.82
N HIS A 82 6.58 -13.42 3.51
CA HIS A 82 5.22 -13.33 4.02
C HIS A 82 4.67 -11.91 3.89
N MET A 83 3.35 -11.81 3.80
CA MET A 83 2.62 -10.57 3.98
C MET A 83 1.61 -10.73 5.12
N GLY A 84 1.35 -9.65 5.85
CA GLY A 84 0.53 -9.70 7.06
C GLY A 84 1.12 -8.88 8.19
N ASN A 85 0.54 -9.04 9.37
CA ASN A 85 1.01 -8.45 10.62
C ASN A 85 0.65 -9.41 11.79
N PRO A 86 1.04 -9.13 13.03
CA PRO A 86 0.67 -9.96 14.18
C PRO A 86 -0.85 -10.09 14.39
N GLU A 87 -1.63 -9.13 13.91
CA GLU A 87 -3.07 -9.03 14.17
C GLU A 87 -3.92 -9.83 13.16
N ALA A 88 -3.67 -9.63 11.88
CA ALA A 88 -4.25 -10.34 10.75
C ALA A 88 -3.67 -11.76 10.60
N GLY A 89 -2.48 -11.99 11.17
CA GLY A 89 -1.66 -13.15 10.90
C GLY A 89 -0.81 -12.97 9.65
N TYR A 90 -0.11 -14.03 9.24
CA TYR A 90 0.81 -13.99 8.10
C TYR A 90 0.39 -15.00 7.03
N VAL A 91 0.41 -14.57 5.78
CA VAL A 91 0.24 -15.41 4.58
C VAL A 91 1.51 -15.38 3.76
N VAL A 92 1.77 -16.42 2.97
CA VAL A 92 2.92 -16.44 2.06
C VAL A 92 2.71 -15.39 0.96
N THR A 93 3.71 -14.53 0.75
CA THR A 93 3.67 -13.53 -0.33
C THR A 93 3.60 -14.23 -1.68
N ALA A 94 2.75 -13.71 -2.57
CA ALA A 94 2.64 -14.29 -3.91
C ALA A 94 3.99 -14.16 -4.64
N PRO A 95 4.61 -15.27 -5.10
CA PRO A 95 5.97 -15.25 -5.64
C PRO A 95 6.08 -14.44 -6.93
N THR A 96 4.97 -14.27 -7.66
CA THR A 96 4.90 -13.57 -8.93
C THR A 96 4.65 -12.07 -8.80
N ARG A 97 4.38 -11.54 -7.58
CA ARG A 97 4.26 -10.10 -7.39
C ARG A 97 5.63 -9.46 -7.52
N SER A 98 5.71 -8.36 -8.26
CA SER A 98 6.95 -7.62 -8.40
C SER A 98 7.15 -6.61 -7.28
N LEU A 99 8.40 -6.16 -7.10
CA LEU A 99 8.71 -5.12 -6.13
C LEU A 99 8.05 -3.81 -6.53
N ALA A 100 8.11 -3.43 -7.81
CA ALA A 100 7.46 -2.20 -8.27
C ALA A 100 5.92 -2.26 -8.10
N GLU A 101 5.28 -3.42 -8.33
CA GLU A 101 3.84 -3.60 -8.05
C GLU A 101 3.50 -3.38 -6.57
N LEU A 102 4.32 -3.89 -5.66
CA LEU A 102 4.08 -3.74 -4.23
C LEU A 102 4.37 -2.31 -3.77
N THR A 103 5.47 -1.70 -4.21
CA THR A 103 5.77 -0.29 -3.95
C THR A 103 4.68 0.63 -4.52
N ALA A 104 4.14 0.29 -5.69
CA ALA A 104 3.02 1.02 -6.27
C ALA A 104 1.78 0.98 -5.37
N LEU A 105 1.40 -0.23 -4.94
CA LEU A 105 0.25 -0.44 -4.07
C LEU A 105 0.39 0.31 -2.73
N THR A 106 1.59 0.33 -2.16
CA THR A 106 1.87 0.87 -0.83
C THR A 106 2.33 2.32 -0.80
N GLY A 107 2.66 2.93 -1.95
CA GLY A 107 3.16 4.30 -2.02
C GLY A 107 2.23 5.28 -2.76
N ALA A 108 1.29 4.77 -3.57
CA ALA A 108 0.49 5.61 -4.46
C ALA A 108 -0.91 5.93 -3.91
N GLY A 109 -1.30 5.27 -2.81
CA GLY A 109 -2.63 5.32 -2.24
C GLY A 109 -2.87 6.41 -1.19
N CYS A 110 -2.02 7.44 -1.05
CA CYS A 110 -2.13 8.43 0.04
C CYS A 110 -3.51 9.10 0.09
N LEU A 111 -4.04 9.55 -1.07
CA LEU A 111 -5.38 10.14 -1.16
C LEU A 111 -6.49 9.16 -0.74
N ASP A 112 -6.35 7.88 -1.09
CA ASP A 112 -7.29 6.84 -0.67
C ASP A 112 -7.21 6.61 0.83
N ALA A 113 -5.99 6.47 1.35
CA ALA A 113 -5.75 6.23 2.75
C ALA A 113 -6.33 7.39 3.57
N LEU A 114 -6.06 8.65 3.22
CA LEU A 114 -6.62 9.83 3.88
C LEU A 114 -8.16 9.90 3.78
N SER A 115 -8.72 9.67 2.59
CA SER A 115 -10.18 9.78 2.38
C SER A 115 -10.96 8.62 3.01
N LEU A 116 -10.37 7.44 3.13
CA LEU A 116 -10.98 6.26 3.73
C LEU A 116 -10.78 6.20 5.25
N SER A 117 -9.68 6.74 5.77
CA SER A 117 -9.35 6.66 7.20
C SER A 117 -9.59 7.95 7.98
N MET A 118 -9.22 9.11 7.44
CA MET A 118 -9.19 10.38 8.21
C MET A 118 -10.39 11.29 7.94
N SER A 119 -11.12 11.09 6.84
CA SER A 119 -12.29 11.89 6.50
C SER A 119 -13.57 11.04 6.48
N ASP A 120 -14.54 11.39 7.31
CA ASP A 120 -15.88 10.76 7.32
C ASP A 120 -16.81 11.28 6.21
N HIS A 121 -16.26 11.96 5.21
CA HIS A 121 -17.04 12.44 4.08
C HIS A 121 -17.38 11.31 3.12
N VAL A 122 -18.48 10.61 3.40
CA VAL A 122 -19.12 9.60 2.52
C VAL A 122 -19.23 10.11 1.09
N ARG A 123 -19.47 11.42 0.88
CA ARG A 123 -19.49 12.05 -0.45
C ARG A 123 -18.16 11.93 -1.19
N VAL A 124 -17.04 12.18 -0.53
CA VAL A 124 -15.70 12.09 -1.14
C VAL A 124 -15.41 10.64 -1.50
N ARG A 125 -15.66 9.70 -0.56
CA ARG A 125 -15.48 8.26 -0.81
C ARG A 125 -16.33 7.78 -1.98
N PHE A 126 -17.60 8.17 -2.02
CA PHE A 126 -18.51 7.84 -3.11
C PHE A 126 -17.96 8.33 -4.46
N TRP A 127 -17.55 9.60 -4.55
CA TRP A 127 -17.02 10.15 -5.81
C TRP A 127 -15.68 9.56 -6.20
N LEU A 128 -14.78 9.27 -5.26
CA LEU A 128 -13.52 8.58 -5.54
C LEU A 128 -13.76 7.18 -6.13
N GLN A 129 -14.73 6.44 -5.60
CA GLN A 129 -15.10 5.14 -6.17
C GLN A 129 -15.81 5.25 -7.52
N VAL A 130 -16.78 6.15 -7.65
CA VAL A 130 -17.56 6.33 -8.88
C VAL A 130 -16.71 6.84 -10.04
N LEU A 131 -15.79 7.76 -9.78
CA LEU A 131 -14.86 8.32 -10.76
C LEU A 131 -13.62 7.44 -10.97
N ASN A 132 -13.51 6.34 -10.21
CA ASN A 132 -12.37 5.43 -10.26
C ASN A 132 -11.03 6.12 -10.01
N LEU A 133 -11.02 7.05 -9.05
CA LEU A 133 -9.84 7.79 -8.61
C LEU A 133 -9.18 7.11 -7.41
N SER A 134 -9.50 5.84 -7.15
CA SER A 134 -8.85 5.06 -6.10
C SER A 134 -7.60 4.37 -6.61
N TRP A 135 -6.54 4.49 -5.81
CA TRP A 135 -5.18 4.00 -6.08
C TRP A 135 -4.79 2.82 -5.19
N GLY A 136 -5.62 2.43 -4.22
CA GLY A 136 -5.46 1.14 -3.53
C GLY A 136 -5.96 -0.03 -4.36
N ASP A 137 -5.60 -1.24 -3.92
CA ASP A 137 -6.03 -2.49 -4.55
C ASP A 137 -6.31 -3.58 -3.52
N TYR A 138 -7.13 -4.56 -3.93
CA TYR A 138 -7.43 -5.72 -3.13
C TYR A 138 -6.33 -6.77 -3.23
N ILE A 139 -5.77 -7.16 -2.09
CA ILE A 139 -4.83 -8.28 -2.00
C ILE A 139 -5.57 -9.55 -1.58
N HIS A 140 -5.15 -10.69 -2.12
CA HIS A 140 -5.67 -11.99 -1.70
C HIS A 140 -4.96 -12.46 -0.43
N PHE A 141 -5.69 -12.49 0.69
CA PHE A 141 -5.19 -12.83 2.01
C PHE A 141 -5.86 -14.10 2.57
N GLU A 142 -5.34 -15.28 2.21
CA GLU A 142 -5.89 -16.56 2.69
C GLU A 142 -4.90 -17.33 3.60
N PRO A 143 -5.02 -17.24 4.95
CA PRO A 143 -4.09 -17.83 5.93
C PRO A 143 -3.98 -19.36 5.94
N SER A 144 -4.94 -20.09 5.36
CA SER A 144 -4.81 -21.55 5.21
C SER A 144 -5.77 -22.08 4.16
N ARG A 145 -5.25 -22.88 3.21
CA ARG A 145 -6.07 -23.44 2.12
C ARG A 145 -7.06 -24.46 2.68
N ARG A 146 -8.35 -24.21 2.47
CA ARG A 146 -9.43 -25.16 2.80
C ARG A 146 -9.14 -26.55 2.22
N PRO A 147 -9.49 -27.65 2.90
CA PRO A 147 -9.20 -29.01 2.41
C PRO A 147 -9.79 -29.27 1.01
N LEU A 148 -10.99 -28.75 0.72
CA LEU A 148 -11.61 -28.82 -0.60
C LEU A 148 -10.77 -28.10 -1.67
N MET A 149 -10.35 -26.85 -1.40
CA MET A 149 -9.52 -26.09 -2.32
C MET A 149 -8.16 -26.76 -2.51
N ARG A 150 -7.57 -27.30 -1.44
CA ARG A 150 -6.35 -28.12 -1.54
C ARG A 150 -6.54 -29.32 -2.46
N TRP A 151 -7.68 -30.01 -2.35
CA TRP A 151 -8.02 -31.15 -3.19
C TRP A 151 -8.19 -30.74 -4.67
N LEU A 152 -8.98 -29.71 -4.96
CA LEU A 152 -9.16 -29.18 -6.32
C LEU A 152 -7.84 -28.74 -6.95
N LEU A 153 -6.99 -28.05 -6.18
CA LEU A 153 -5.69 -27.57 -6.64
C LEU A 153 -4.66 -28.70 -6.83
N ARG A 154 -4.92 -29.95 -6.43
CA ARG A 154 -4.04 -31.09 -6.76
C ARG A 154 -3.98 -31.31 -8.26
N CYS A 155 -5.09 -31.14 -8.96
CA CYS A 155 -5.19 -31.32 -10.41
C CYS A 155 -4.69 -30.11 -11.20
N VAL A 156 -4.45 -28.98 -10.54
CA VAL A 156 -4.04 -27.73 -11.20
C VAL A 156 -2.51 -27.55 -11.08
N PRO A 157 -1.80 -27.30 -12.20
CA PRO A 157 -0.36 -27.02 -12.20
C PRO A 157 -0.04 -25.89 -11.23
N LYS A 158 1.08 -26.00 -10.47
CA LYS A 158 1.45 -25.01 -9.44
C LYS A 158 1.39 -23.56 -9.93
N ARG A 159 1.83 -23.31 -11.18
CA ARG A 159 1.82 -21.99 -11.84
C ARG A 159 0.42 -21.40 -12.01
N CYS A 160 -0.59 -22.23 -12.27
CA CYS A 160 -1.97 -21.79 -12.51
C CYS A 160 -2.85 -21.83 -11.26
N ARG A 161 -2.33 -22.31 -10.11
CA ARG A 161 -3.14 -22.49 -8.89
C ARG A 161 -3.73 -21.18 -8.36
N ARG A 162 -3.00 -20.07 -8.50
CA ARG A 162 -3.47 -18.75 -8.08
C ARG A 162 -4.66 -18.32 -8.92
N ASP A 163 -4.47 -18.30 -10.24
CA ASP A 163 -5.47 -17.83 -11.19
C ASP A 163 -6.71 -18.73 -11.17
N PHE A 164 -6.52 -20.05 -11.03
CA PHE A 164 -7.62 -20.99 -10.84
C PHE A 164 -8.39 -20.74 -9.54
N SER A 165 -7.70 -20.55 -8.41
CA SER A 165 -8.35 -20.27 -7.12
C SER A 165 -9.17 -18.99 -7.19
N TRP A 166 -8.61 -17.95 -7.82
CA TRP A 166 -9.27 -16.68 -8.02
C TRP A 166 -10.48 -16.81 -8.96
N TRP A 167 -10.31 -17.48 -10.10
CA TRP A 167 -11.39 -17.75 -11.04
C TRP A 167 -12.52 -18.57 -10.40
N PHE A 168 -12.19 -19.61 -9.64
CA PHE A 168 -13.17 -20.47 -8.95
C PHE A 168 -13.99 -19.69 -7.91
N HIS A 169 -13.36 -18.81 -7.15
CA HIS A 169 -14.09 -17.97 -6.21
C HIS A 169 -14.96 -16.94 -6.92
N ARG A 170 -14.47 -16.33 -8.02
CA ARG A 170 -15.23 -15.36 -8.80
C ARG A 170 -16.35 -16.01 -9.61
N SER A 171 -16.20 -17.25 -10.08
CA SER A 171 -17.15 -17.89 -11.00
C SER A 171 -18.54 -18.02 -10.39
N PHE A 172 -18.63 -18.31 -9.08
CA PHE A 172 -19.93 -18.37 -8.40
C PHE A 172 -20.65 -17.02 -8.43
N THR A 173 -19.97 -15.94 -8.04
CA THR A 173 -20.60 -14.62 -8.02
C THR A 173 -20.84 -14.08 -9.43
N MET A 174 -19.92 -14.32 -10.37
CA MET A 174 -20.10 -13.96 -11.78
C MET A 174 -21.30 -14.69 -12.40
N PHE A 175 -21.51 -15.96 -12.05
CA PHE A 175 -22.69 -16.71 -12.49
C PHE A 175 -23.99 -16.08 -11.94
N LEU A 176 -24.01 -15.70 -10.66
CA LEU A 176 -25.18 -15.05 -10.05
C LEU A 176 -25.47 -13.67 -10.67
N LEU A 177 -24.44 -12.87 -10.93
CA LEU A 177 -24.56 -11.59 -11.64
C LEU A 177 -25.04 -11.80 -13.09
N PHE A 178 -24.56 -12.84 -13.76
CA PHE A 178 -25.02 -13.20 -15.11
C PHE A 178 -26.50 -13.60 -15.11
N VAL A 179 -26.94 -14.46 -14.18
CA VAL A 179 -28.36 -14.82 -14.03
C VAL A 179 -29.21 -13.58 -13.79
N MET A 180 -28.78 -12.69 -12.88
CA MET A 180 -29.45 -11.41 -12.62
C MET A 180 -29.57 -10.56 -13.89
N ALA A 181 -28.49 -10.42 -14.66
CA ALA A 181 -28.48 -9.67 -15.92
C ALA A 181 -29.41 -10.31 -16.96
N CYS A 182 -29.41 -11.64 -17.11
CA CYS A 182 -30.30 -12.36 -18.02
C CYS A 182 -31.78 -12.15 -17.66
N LEU A 183 -32.14 -12.24 -16.38
CA LEU A 183 -33.51 -11.99 -15.90
C LEU A 183 -33.94 -10.55 -16.21
N PHE A 184 -33.07 -9.58 -15.94
CA PHE A 184 -33.33 -8.16 -16.20
C PHE A 184 -33.48 -7.88 -17.70
N CYS A 185 -32.54 -8.34 -18.52
CA CYS A 185 -32.59 -8.20 -19.98
C CYS A 185 -33.82 -8.88 -20.56
N ARG A 186 -34.18 -10.08 -20.08
CA ARG A 186 -35.37 -10.79 -20.54
C ARG A 186 -36.65 -10.01 -20.19
N GLY A 187 -36.76 -9.53 -18.96
CA GLY A 187 -37.88 -8.67 -18.55
C GLY A 187 -37.98 -7.39 -19.39
N LEU A 188 -36.85 -6.74 -19.66
CA LEU A 188 -36.80 -5.54 -20.51
C LEU A 188 -37.19 -5.83 -21.96
N THR A 189 -36.75 -6.95 -22.53
CA THR A 189 -37.16 -7.36 -23.89
C THR A 189 -38.65 -7.62 -23.97
N MET A 190 -39.26 -8.25 -22.95
CA MET A 190 -40.71 -8.43 -22.90
C MET A 190 -41.47 -7.11 -22.82
N TYR A 191 -40.90 -6.09 -22.16
CA TYR A 191 -41.49 -4.76 -22.11
C TYR A 191 -41.35 -3.98 -23.43
N ARG A 192 -40.25 -4.18 -24.17
CA ARG A 192 -39.95 -3.44 -25.40
C ARG A 192 -40.50 -4.06 -26.69
N LEU A 193 -40.90 -5.32 -26.69
CA LEU A 193 -41.38 -5.99 -27.91
C LEU A 193 -42.71 -5.37 -28.38
N PRO A 194 -42.75 -4.75 -29.58
CA PRO A 194 -43.90 -3.95 -30.03
C PRO A 194 -45.09 -4.78 -30.54
N ARG A 195 -45.01 -6.12 -30.52
CA ARG A 195 -46.10 -7.00 -30.96
C ARG A 195 -47.00 -7.33 -29.76
N PHE A 196 -48.03 -6.50 -29.59
CA PHE A 196 -49.18 -6.67 -28.69
C PHE A 196 -48.82 -7.11 -27.26
N PRO A 197 -48.48 -6.16 -26.35
CA PRO A 197 -48.32 -6.49 -24.95
C PRO A 197 -49.65 -6.99 -24.40
N THR A 198 -49.78 -8.30 -24.25
CA THR A 198 -50.83 -8.88 -23.41
C THR A 198 -50.53 -8.51 -21.96
N GLU A 199 -51.56 -8.29 -21.14
CA GLU A 199 -51.39 -8.02 -19.70
C GLU A 199 -50.50 -9.09 -19.03
N ALA A 200 -50.65 -10.35 -19.46
CA ALA A 200 -49.83 -11.47 -19.02
C ALA A 200 -48.33 -11.27 -19.33
N THR A 201 -47.96 -10.84 -20.54
CA THR A 201 -46.54 -10.58 -20.89
C THR A 201 -45.94 -9.42 -20.10
N CYS A 202 -46.74 -8.39 -19.81
CA CYS A 202 -46.31 -7.27 -18.98
C CYS A 202 -46.09 -7.70 -17.52
N MET A 203 -47.03 -8.47 -16.96
CA MET A 203 -46.91 -9.04 -15.61
C MET A 203 -45.69 -9.95 -15.48
N GLU A 204 -45.43 -10.80 -16.47
CA GLU A 204 -44.28 -11.69 -16.46
C GLU A 204 -42.95 -10.92 -16.57
N GLY A 205 -42.88 -9.93 -17.47
CA GLY A 205 -41.72 -9.04 -17.55
C GLY A 205 -41.45 -8.31 -16.24
N ARG A 206 -42.50 -7.81 -15.57
CA ARG A 206 -42.40 -7.18 -14.24
C ARG A 206 -41.91 -8.16 -13.18
N ARG A 207 -42.41 -9.40 -13.16
CA ARG A 207 -41.95 -10.46 -12.23
C ARG A 207 -40.46 -10.76 -12.42
N LEU A 208 -39.99 -10.88 -13.67
CA LEU A 208 -38.58 -11.12 -13.97
C LEU A 208 -37.69 -9.96 -13.52
N MET A 209 -38.09 -8.71 -13.80
CA MET A 209 -37.34 -7.53 -13.34
C MET A 209 -37.33 -7.43 -11.81
N ASN A 210 -38.47 -7.64 -11.15
CA ASN A 210 -38.55 -7.66 -9.69
C ASN A 210 -37.68 -8.78 -9.09
N GLY A 211 -37.67 -9.96 -9.72
CA GLY A 211 -36.82 -11.09 -9.31
C GLY A 211 -35.33 -10.77 -9.45
N ALA A 212 -34.92 -10.13 -10.55
CA ALA A 212 -33.55 -9.66 -10.73
C ALA A 212 -33.16 -8.62 -9.66
N THR A 213 -34.03 -7.63 -9.41
CA THR A 213 -33.81 -6.61 -8.37
C THR A 213 -33.72 -7.24 -6.99
N PHE A 214 -34.62 -8.16 -6.65
CA PHE A 214 -34.61 -8.87 -5.38
C PHE A 214 -33.34 -9.69 -5.21
N LEU A 215 -32.92 -10.43 -6.24
CA LEU A 215 -31.65 -11.17 -6.23
C LEU A 215 -30.46 -10.22 -6.01
N GLY A 216 -30.40 -9.09 -6.72
CA GLY A 216 -29.35 -8.09 -6.55
C GLY A 216 -29.30 -7.51 -5.14
N LEU A 217 -30.46 -7.17 -4.56
CA LEU A 217 -30.56 -6.71 -3.17
C LEU A 217 -30.12 -7.80 -2.19
N CYS A 218 -30.54 -9.05 -2.39
CA CYS A 218 -30.09 -10.16 -1.55
C CYS A 218 -28.58 -10.35 -1.62
N LEU A 219 -27.97 -10.32 -2.81
CA LEU A 219 -26.51 -10.44 -2.96
C LEU A 219 -25.78 -9.29 -2.27
N LEU A 220 -26.27 -8.07 -2.42
CA LEU A 220 -25.73 -6.90 -1.75
C LEU A 220 -25.85 -7.02 -0.22
N THR A 221 -27.02 -7.35 0.31
CA THR A 221 -27.20 -7.53 1.75
C THR A 221 -26.32 -8.65 2.30
N LEU A 222 -26.27 -9.80 1.60
CA LEU A 222 -25.45 -10.93 2.01
C LEU A 222 -23.95 -10.66 1.92
N SER A 223 -23.49 -9.72 1.08
CA SER A 223 -22.07 -9.41 0.97
C SER A 223 -21.51 -8.78 2.25
N PHE A 224 -22.29 -7.99 2.99
CA PHE A 224 -21.88 -7.45 4.30
C PHE A 224 -21.65 -8.53 5.36
N PHE A 225 -22.12 -9.75 5.10
CA PHE A 225 -21.94 -10.92 5.95
C PHE A 225 -20.95 -11.94 5.35
N SER A 226 -20.11 -11.51 4.41
CA SER A 226 -19.17 -12.40 3.71
C SER A 226 -18.17 -13.12 4.60
N ASN A 227 -17.93 -12.59 5.81
CA ASN A 227 -17.14 -13.22 6.87
C ASN A 227 -17.64 -14.64 7.22
N PHE A 228 -18.91 -14.98 6.95
CA PHE A 228 -19.41 -16.34 7.10
C PHE A 228 -18.84 -17.27 6.02
N ARG A 229 -18.45 -18.49 6.44
CA ARG A 229 -17.74 -19.45 5.58
C ARG A 229 -18.44 -19.79 4.26
N PHE A 230 -19.77 -19.77 4.23
CA PHE A 230 -20.60 -20.07 3.05
C PHE A 230 -20.84 -18.84 2.15
N LEU A 231 -20.67 -17.62 2.67
CA LEU A 231 -20.78 -16.36 1.92
C LEU A 231 -19.42 -15.81 1.47
N ALA A 232 -18.31 -16.43 1.88
CA ALA A 232 -16.96 -16.00 1.55
C ALA A 232 -16.67 -15.85 0.03
N GLY A 233 -17.47 -16.45 -0.85
CA GLY A 233 -17.35 -16.23 -2.30
C GLY A 233 -17.78 -14.82 -2.74
N LEU A 234 -18.64 -14.15 -1.96
CA LEU A 234 -19.12 -12.80 -2.26
C LEU A 234 -18.01 -11.74 -2.10
N GLU A 235 -16.97 -12.00 -1.28
CA GLU A 235 -15.79 -11.12 -1.10
C GLU A 235 -15.01 -10.91 -2.40
N PHE A 236 -15.05 -11.91 -3.29
CA PHE A 236 -14.30 -11.89 -4.54
C PHE A 236 -15.02 -11.15 -5.66
N ALA A 237 -16.21 -10.62 -5.40
CA ALA A 237 -17.00 -9.89 -6.38
C ALA A 237 -16.63 -8.40 -6.36
N PRO A 238 -15.94 -7.87 -7.39
CA PRO A 238 -15.44 -6.50 -7.35
C PRO A 238 -16.55 -5.47 -7.20
N VAL A 239 -17.71 -5.71 -7.82
CA VAL A 239 -18.87 -4.80 -7.72
C VAL A 239 -19.35 -4.68 -6.28
N LEU A 240 -19.43 -5.79 -5.54
CA LEU A 240 -19.87 -5.78 -4.14
C LEU A 240 -18.83 -5.12 -3.24
N ALA A 241 -17.55 -5.42 -3.46
CA ALA A 241 -16.44 -4.82 -2.74
C ALA A 241 -16.37 -3.28 -2.96
N THR A 242 -16.55 -2.82 -4.20
CA THR A 242 -16.62 -1.37 -4.51
C THR A 242 -17.81 -0.70 -3.82
N ILE A 243 -18.98 -1.35 -3.76
CA ILE A 243 -20.13 -0.80 -3.04
C ILE A 243 -19.83 -0.72 -1.54
N GLN A 244 -19.28 -1.78 -0.94
CA GLN A 244 -18.88 -1.79 0.48
C GLN A 244 -17.88 -0.67 0.79
N GLN A 245 -16.87 -0.52 -0.05
CA GLN A 245 -15.89 0.55 0.06
C GLN A 245 -16.52 1.94 -0.09
N ALA A 246 -17.41 2.14 -1.07
CA ALA A 246 -18.14 3.39 -1.26
C ALA A 246 -19.03 3.74 -0.05
N THR A 247 -19.58 2.72 0.63
CA THR A 247 -20.33 2.90 1.89
C THR A 247 -19.45 3.09 3.11
N GLY A 248 -18.13 2.94 2.99
CA GLY A 248 -17.20 2.99 4.13
C GLY A 248 -17.34 1.80 5.07
N PHE A 249 -17.81 0.65 4.57
CA PHE A 249 -17.99 -0.54 5.38
C PHE A 249 -16.62 -1.13 5.78
N ILE A 250 -16.46 -1.36 7.09
CA ILE A 250 -15.27 -1.98 7.66
C ILE A 250 -15.67 -3.33 8.25
N HIS A 251 -15.03 -4.40 7.81
CA HIS A 251 -15.20 -5.73 8.36
C HIS A 251 -14.63 -5.77 9.79
N LYS A 252 -15.50 -5.71 10.80
CA LYS A 252 -15.11 -5.94 12.19
C LYS A 252 -15.15 -7.43 12.52
N SER A 253 -13.98 -8.07 12.54
CA SER A 253 -13.86 -9.52 12.80
C SER A 253 -12.49 -9.88 13.37
N TRP A 254 -12.44 -10.94 14.17
CA TRP A 254 -11.19 -11.46 14.74
C TRP A 254 -10.20 -11.98 13.70
N TYR A 255 -10.72 -12.40 12.54
CA TYR A 255 -9.94 -12.87 11.42
C TYR A 255 -10.19 -11.95 10.23
N PRO A 256 -9.15 -11.62 9.44
CA PRO A 256 -9.30 -10.80 8.25
C PRO A 256 -10.15 -11.49 7.18
N PRO A 257 -10.89 -10.74 6.36
CA PRO A 257 -11.50 -11.25 5.14
C PRO A 257 -10.42 -11.74 4.16
N ARG A 258 -10.85 -12.51 3.15
CA ARG A 258 -9.93 -13.14 2.18
C ARG A 258 -9.39 -12.17 1.15
N MET A 259 -10.05 -11.03 1.02
CA MET A 259 -9.64 -9.92 0.20
C MET A 259 -9.49 -8.73 1.16
N LEU A 260 -8.32 -8.11 1.17
CA LEU A 260 -8.07 -6.90 1.96
C LEU A 260 -7.80 -5.74 1.02
N TYR A 261 -8.51 -4.64 1.19
CA TYR A 261 -8.25 -3.41 0.47
C TYR A 261 -7.06 -2.68 1.08
N VAL A 262 -5.95 -2.69 0.36
CA VAL A 262 -4.69 -2.10 0.81
C VAL A 262 -4.43 -0.80 0.07
N THR A 263 -4.00 0.22 0.81
CA THR A 263 -3.55 1.51 0.32
C THR A 263 -2.16 1.82 0.88
N ASP A 264 -1.76 3.08 0.72
CA ASP A 264 -0.53 3.64 1.25
C ASP A 264 -0.33 3.35 2.76
N GLY A 265 0.85 2.83 3.11
CA GLY A 265 1.26 2.54 4.49
C GLY A 265 1.57 3.78 5.31
N GLY A 266 1.79 4.92 4.64
CA GLY A 266 2.26 6.15 5.25
C GLY A 266 1.27 6.85 6.17
N VAL A 267 0.01 6.42 6.21
CA VAL A 267 -0.99 6.99 7.13
C VAL A 267 -0.78 6.56 8.58
N GLN A 268 -0.30 5.34 8.81
CA GLN A 268 -0.06 4.84 10.17
C GLN A 268 1.43 4.88 10.53
N ASP A 269 2.30 4.40 9.64
CA ASP A 269 3.75 4.44 9.81
C ASP A 269 4.44 4.62 8.45
N CYS A 270 4.79 5.86 8.10
CA CYS A 270 5.57 6.15 6.89
C CYS A 270 7.08 5.94 7.05
N THR A 271 7.53 5.47 8.22
CA THR A 271 8.95 5.24 8.52
C THR A 271 9.34 3.77 8.53
N ALA A 272 8.37 2.87 8.70
CA ALA A 272 8.55 1.43 8.94
C ALA A 272 9.44 1.10 10.15
N ILE A 273 9.74 2.08 11.02
CA ILE A 273 10.57 1.87 12.22
C ILE A 273 9.90 0.88 13.15
N MET A 274 8.56 0.90 13.28
CA MET A 274 7.85 -0.02 14.16
C MET A 274 8.15 -1.48 13.80
N GLN A 275 8.17 -1.79 12.50
CA GLN A 275 8.46 -3.14 12.00
C GLN A 275 9.90 -3.58 12.30
N LEU A 276 10.86 -2.66 12.23
CA LEU A 276 12.27 -2.93 12.57
C LEU A 276 12.48 -3.08 14.08
N LEU A 277 11.78 -2.28 14.88
CA LEU A 277 11.82 -2.38 16.35
C LEU A 277 11.21 -3.69 16.86
N GLN A 278 10.11 -4.16 16.27
CA GLN A 278 9.53 -5.48 16.59
C GLN A 278 10.53 -6.63 16.38
N ARG A 279 11.42 -6.48 15.39
CA ARG A 279 12.50 -7.44 15.08
C ARG A 279 13.73 -7.25 15.97
N LYS A 280 13.73 -6.24 16.84
CA LYS A 280 14.84 -5.86 17.73
C LYS A 280 16.15 -5.64 16.97
N CYS A 281 16.09 -4.94 15.84
CA CYS A 281 17.27 -4.62 15.03
C CYS A 281 18.29 -3.77 15.83
N GLU A 282 19.55 -4.17 15.83
CA GLU A 282 20.60 -3.46 16.59
C GLU A 282 20.98 -2.11 15.97
N ARG A 283 20.85 -1.98 14.65
CA ARG A 283 21.17 -0.77 13.90
C ARG A 283 20.07 -0.51 12.89
N ILE A 284 19.51 0.69 12.94
CA ILE A 284 18.46 1.14 12.03
C ILE A 284 18.94 2.46 11.43
N LEU A 285 18.99 2.53 10.11
CA LEU A 285 19.16 3.79 9.38
C LEU A 285 17.79 4.20 8.86
N LEU A 286 17.30 5.34 9.33
CA LEU A 286 16.09 5.98 8.87
C LEU A 286 16.47 7.16 7.97
N VAL A 287 16.11 7.06 6.69
CA VAL A 287 16.12 8.21 5.78
C VAL A 287 14.72 8.82 5.80
N LEU A 288 14.55 9.92 6.51
CA LEU A 288 13.26 10.56 6.74
C LEU A 288 12.91 11.50 5.58
N ALA A 289 12.17 10.97 4.61
CA ALA A 289 11.68 11.72 3.44
C ALA A 289 10.27 12.31 3.61
N ALA A 290 9.77 12.44 4.84
CA ALA A 290 8.47 13.05 5.11
C ALA A 290 8.49 14.57 4.82
N SER A 291 7.40 15.10 4.25
CA SER A 291 7.21 16.55 4.08
C SER A 291 7.13 17.24 5.45
N ASP A 292 8.21 17.91 5.83
CA ASP A 292 8.37 18.55 7.14
C ASP A 292 9.37 19.71 7.01
N PRO A 293 8.94 20.85 6.41
CA PRO A 293 9.83 21.96 6.09
C PRO A 293 10.44 22.63 7.34
N ASN A 294 9.75 22.51 8.47
CA ASN A 294 10.19 23.12 9.73
C ASN A 294 11.04 22.18 10.60
N ASP A 295 11.35 20.97 10.13
CA ASP A 295 12.02 19.90 10.90
C ASP A 295 11.37 19.65 12.27
N GLU A 296 10.04 19.67 12.35
CA GLU A 296 9.33 19.38 13.61
C GLU A 296 9.44 17.89 13.99
N LEU A 297 9.81 17.05 13.01
CA LEU A 297 9.96 15.60 13.12
C LEU A 297 8.70 14.93 13.66
N LYS A 298 7.53 15.48 13.35
CA LYS A 298 6.21 15.04 13.84
C LYS A 298 6.01 13.54 13.71
N VAL A 299 6.30 12.99 12.52
CA VAL A 299 6.17 11.56 12.25
C VAL A 299 7.02 10.75 13.23
N LEU A 300 8.31 11.09 13.36
CA LEU A 300 9.22 10.37 14.25
C LEU A 300 8.78 10.48 15.71
N ARG A 301 8.35 11.67 16.16
CA ARG A 301 7.82 11.88 17.52
C ARG A 301 6.61 10.98 17.77
N THR A 302 5.63 10.97 16.86
CA THR A 302 4.45 10.11 16.98
C THR A 302 4.83 8.62 17.02
N THR A 303 5.77 8.19 16.17
CA THR A 303 6.28 6.81 16.20
C THR A 303 6.97 6.48 17.54
N MET A 304 7.79 7.39 18.06
CA MET A 304 8.44 7.22 19.37
C MET A 304 7.42 7.11 20.50
N GLU A 305 6.37 7.95 20.47
CA GLU A 305 5.28 7.91 21.45
C GLU A 305 4.48 6.61 21.37
N ALA A 306 4.10 6.16 20.17
CA ALA A 306 3.38 4.90 20.00
C ALA A 306 4.20 3.71 20.51
N VAL A 307 5.49 3.64 20.14
CA VAL A 307 6.42 2.59 20.58
C VAL A 307 6.56 2.53 22.11
N THR A 308 6.62 3.70 22.76
CA THR A 308 6.86 3.81 24.21
C THR A 308 5.59 3.65 25.03
N LYS A 309 4.51 4.35 24.67
CA LYS A 309 3.28 4.46 25.47
C LYS A 309 2.28 3.36 25.13
N GLU A 310 2.03 3.12 23.85
CA GLU A 310 0.97 2.23 23.38
C GLU A 310 1.45 0.79 23.35
N PHE A 311 2.52 0.53 22.62
CA PHE A 311 3.01 -0.83 22.40
C PHE A 311 4.02 -1.31 23.43
N LYS A 312 4.64 -0.38 24.18
CA LYS A 312 5.66 -0.67 25.20
C LYS A 312 6.76 -1.62 24.68
N MET A 313 7.22 -1.40 23.45
CA MET A 313 8.22 -2.27 22.82
C MET A 313 9.64 -1.86 23.20
N ALA A 314 9.89 -0.56 23.27
CA ALA A 314 11.21 0.03 23.51
C ALA A 314 11.10 1.41 24.16
N SER A 315 12.22 1.89 24.69
CA SER A 315 12.43 3.28 25.11
C SER A 315 13.58 3.90 24.34
N PHE A 316 13.49 5.20 24.06
CA PHE A 316 14.55 5.96 23.38
C PHE A 316 15.36 6.78 24.38
N TYR A 317 16.63 7.04 24.08
CA TYR A 317 17.52 7.87 24.88
C TYR A 317 18.57 8.55 23.99
N ASP A 318 19.16 9.64 24.46
CA ASP A 318 20.32 10.26 23.80
C ASP A 318 21.57 9.39 24.09
N PRO A 319 22.25 8.87 23.07
CA PRO A 319 23.43 8.02 23.26
C PRO A 319 24.67 8.78 23.80
N GLU A 320 24.71 10.11 23.72
CA GLU A 320 25.79 10.93 24.28
C GLU A 320 25.53 11.25 25.76
N ASP A 321 24.27 11.48 26.14
CA ASP A 321 23.85 11.65 27.54
C ASP A 321 22.51 10.96 27.82
N HIS A 322 22.58 9.77 28.43
CA HIS A 322 21.39 8.95 28.74
C HIS A 322 20.38 9.63 29.70
N ARG A 323 20.77 10.72 30.38
CA ARG A 323 19.90 11.47 31.29
C ARG A 323 19.11 12.55 30.56
N ARG A 324 19.54 12.92 29.36
CA ARG A 324 18.89 13.93 28.54
C ARG A 324 17.60 13.37 27.96
N ASP A 325 16.56 14.20 27.95
CA ASP A 325 15.31 13.88 27.27
C ASP A 325 15.58 13.72 25.75
N PRO A 326 15.26 12.57 25.13
CA PRO A 326 15.42 12.40 23.69
C PRO A 326 14.65 13.43 22.86
N TYR A 327 13.55 14.02 23.37
CA TYR A 327 12.84 15.09 22.66
C TYR A 327 13.66 16.39 22.61
N ALA A 328 14.49 16.68 23.62
CA ALA A 328 15.38 17.82 23.58
C ALA A 328 16.48 17.65 22.52
N LEU A 329 16.89 16.41 22.21
CA LEU A 329 17.79 16.13 21.09
C LEU A 329 17.11 16.42 19.73
N LEU A 330 15.82 16.11 19.60
CA LEU A 330 15.05 16.44 18.40
C LEU A 330 14.90 17.97 18.24
N ASP A 331 14.66 18.69 19.33
CA ASP A 331 14.55 20.15 19.32
C ASP A 331 15.88 20.82 18.94
N ASP A 332 17.02 20.31 19.45
CA ASP A 332 18.36 20.75 19.04
C ASP A 332 18.61 20.54 17.54
N PHE A 333 18.20 19.38 17.01
CA PHE A 333 18.33 19.07 15.60
C PHE A 333 17.48 20.02 14.75
N GLN A 334 16.25 20.30 15.19
CA GLN A 334 15.35 21.25 14.52
C GLN A 334 15.96 22.66 14.45
N GLN A 335 16.62 23.11 15.53
CA GLN A 335 17.26 24.43 15.61
C GLN A 335 18.56 24.50 14.81
N ASN A 336 19.31 23.39 14.69
CA ASN A 336 20.59 23.36 14.01
C ASN A 336 20.46 22.81 12.58
N LYS A 337 20.21 23.71 11.62
CA LYS A 337 20.11 23.39 10.18
C LYS A 337 21.44 22.96 9.53
N GLY A 338 22.56 23.05 10.24
CA GLY A 338 23.84 22.47 9.81
C GLY A 338 23.94 20.96 10.06
N LYS A 339 23.12 20.37 10.94
CA LYS A 339 23.17 18.92 11.22
C LYS A 339 22.38 18.12 10.20
N HIS A 340 23.02 17.21 9.46
CA HIS A 340 22.35 16.35 8.47
C HIS A 340 21.71 15.10 9.08
N TYR A 341 22.20 14.67 10.23
CA TYR A 341 21.72 13.49 10.91
C TYR A 341 21.85 13.62 12.43
N PHE A 342 21.16 12.73 13.15
CA PHE A 342 21.34 12.52 14.58
C PHE A 342 21.12 11.05 14.94
N LYS A 343 21.41 10.68 16.19
CA LYS A 343 21.32 9.30 16.69
C LYS A 343 20.42 9.23 17.90
N LEU A 344 19.59 8.20 17.95
CA LEU A 344 18.81 7.83 19.12
C LEU A 344 19.22 6.43 19.57
N GLY A 345 19.58 6.31 20.84
CA GLY A 345 19.71 5.01 21.49
C GLY A 345 18.35 4.37 21.67
N ILE A 346 18.27 3.05 21.46
CA ILE A 346 17.08 2.24 21.66
C ILE A 346 17.38 1.24 22.76
N ARG A 347 16.53 1.16 23.77
CA ARG A 347 16.51 0.07 24.74
C ARG A 347 15.26 -0.77 24.50
N TYR A 348 15.46 -2.01 24.09
CA TYR A 348 14.38 -2.97 23.84
C TYR A 348 13.91 -3.63 25.13
N GLY A 349 12.60 -3.86 25.21
CA GLY A 349 11.96 -4.52 26.34
C GLY A 349 11.63 -3.53 27.46
N TRP A 350 10.34 -3.30 27.67
CA TRP A 350 9.86 -2.37 28.71
C TRP A 350 10.03 -2.93 30.13
N HIS A 351 9.89 -4.25 30.28
CA HIS A 351 9.96 -4.94 31.58
C HIS A 351 11.17 -5.87 31.72
N ASP A 352 11.99 -6.03 30.68
CA ASP A 352 13.18 -6.88 30.72
C ASP A 352 14.31 -6.16 31.47
N THR A 353 14.46 -6.49 32.75
CA THR A 353 15.54 -5.97 33.60
C THR A 353 16.78 -6.86 33.60
N GLU A 354 16.64 -8.15 33.30
CA GLU A 354 17.72 -9.12 33.45
C GLU A 354 18.71 -9.13 32.26
N SER A 355 18.23 -8.86 31.05
CA SER A 355 19.08 -8.78 29.84
C SER A 355 18.57 -7.73 28.85
N PRO A 356 18.72 -6.43 29.14
CA PRO A 356 18.29 -5.38 28.23
C PRO A 356 19.06 -5.49 26.92
N ARG A 357 18.34 -5.55 25.81
CA ARG A 357 18.92 -5.45 24.47
C ARG A 357 18.92 -3.99 24.04
N TYR A 358 19.99 -3.56 23.40
CA TYR A 358 20.14 -2.19 22.93
C TYR A 358 20.26 -2.16 21.41
N GLY A 359 19.82 -1.05 20.83
CA GLY A 359 20.00 -0.73 19.43
C GLY A 359 20.28 0.74 19.24
N MET A 360 20.50 1.13 17.99
CA MET A 360 20.77 2.50 17.60
C MET A 360 19.94 2.85 16.37
N LEU A 361 19.23 3.97 16.41
CA LEU A 361 18.52 4.57 15.30
C LEU A 361 19.30 5.78 14.81
N TRP A 362 19.81 5.70 13.59
CA TRP A 362 20.42 6.82 12.87
C TRP A 362 19.35 7.46 12.01
N VAL A 363 19.07 8.72 12.26
CA VAL A 363 18.06 9.47 11.51
C VAL A 363 18.78 10.45 10.61
N VAL A 364 18.60 10.29 9.30
CA VAL A 364 19.06 11.21 8.27
C VAL A 364 17.84 11.90 7.70
N LYS A 365 17.78 13.23 7.81
CA LYS A 365 16.70 13.98 7.17
C LYS A 365 17.05 14.17 5.71
N ASN A 366 16.10 13.93 4.80
CA ASN A 366 16.28 14.27 3.40
C ASN A 366 16.21 15.80 3.22
N ARG A 367 17.30 16.49 3.57
CA ARG A 367 17.48 17.93 3.42
C ARG A 367 18.67 18.21 2.52
N LEU A 368 18.53 19.16 1.60
CA LEU A 368 19.68 19.70 0.89
C LEU A 368 20.45 20.61 1.86
N PRO A 369 21.72 20.30 2.19
CA PRO A 369 22.57 21.17 2.99
C PRO A 369 22.71 22.55 2.35
N GLU A 370 22.87 23.60 3.17
CA GLU A 370 23.10 24.94 2.64
C GLU A 370 24.36 25.02 1.76
N ASP A 371 25.39 24.25 2.12
CA ASP A 371 26.64 24.19 1.38
C ASP A 371 26.48 23.60 -0.03
N PHE A 372 25.38 22.89 -0.30
CA PHE A 372 25.11 22.24 -1.57
C PHE A 372 24.23 23.08 -2.51
N PHE A 373 23.73 24.25 -2.07
CA PHE A 373 23.05 25.18 -2.95
C PHE A 373 23.98 25.65 -4.07
N GLU A 374 23.42 25.80 -5.28
CA GLU A 374 24.15 26.17 -6.50
C GLU A 374 25.30 25.22 -6.89
N GLN A 375 25.53 24.13 -6.15
CA GLN A 375 26.53 23.15 -6.53
C GLN A 375 26.03 22.35 -7.74
N PRO A 376 26.88 22.08 -8.73
CA PRO A 376 26.50 21.27 -9.86
C PRO A 376 26.16 19.84 -9.41
N VAL A 377 25.22 19.20 -10.08
CA VAL A 377 24.85 17.81 -9.78
C VAL A 377 26.05 16.91 -9.99
N ARG A 378 26.47 16.19 -8.96
CA ARG A 378 27.55 15.19 -9.06
C ARG A 378 26.95 13.81 -9.33
N PRO A 379 27.68 12.91 -10.02
CA PRO A 379 27.24 11.53 -10.16
C PRO A 379 27.01 10.91 -8.78
N HIS A 380 26.05 9.98 -8.70
CA HIS A 380 25.85 9.19 -7.48
C HIS A 380 27.07 8.31 -7.20
N LEU A 381 27.21 7.88 -5.93
CA LEU A 381 28.29 7.01 -5.42
C LEU A 381 28.83 6.06 -6.50
N SER A 382 30.14 6.10 -6.73
CA SER A 382 30.84 5.19 -7.62
C SER A 382 30.68 3.74 -7.19
N GLU A 383 30.84 2.81 -8.13
CA GLU A 383 30.79 1.38 -7.82
C GLU A 383 31.88 1.01 -6.78
N ASP A 384 33.04 1.67 -6.82
CA ASP A 384 34.11 1.46 -5.85
C ASP A 384 33.79 2.03 -4.46
N GLU A 385 33.11 3.18 -4.36
CA GLU A 385 32.55 3.69 -3.11
C GLU A 385 31.54 2.71 -2.50
N ILE A 386 30.70 2.09 -3.34
CA ILE A 386 29.69 1.13 -2.89
C ILE A 386 30.32 -0.20 -2.47
N LEU A 387 31.23 -0.74 -3.28
CA LEU A 387 31.80 -2.08 -3.07
C LEU A 387 32.92 -2.10 -2.03
N TYR A 388 33.74 -1.05 -1.98
CA TYR A 388 34.95 -1.02 -1.17
C TYR A 388 34.93 0.06 -0.09
N GLY A 389 33.95 0.96 -0.09
CA GLY A 389 33.90 2.08 0.84
C GLY A 389 35.10 3.02 0.66
N ALA A 390 35.70 3.04 -0.53
CA ALA A 390 36.79 3.94 -0.85
C ALA A 390 36.23 5.37 -0.76
N PRO A 391 36.83 6.28 0.05
CA PRO A 391 36.40 7.67 0.04
C PRO A 391 36.60 8.23 -1.37
N SER A 392 35.63 8.99 -1.86
CA SER A 392 35.80 9.87 -3.02
C SER A 392 36.98 10.79 -2.72
N ASP A 393 38.09 10.63 -3.44
CA ASP A 393 39.21 11.57 -3.36
C ASP A 393 38.77 12.85 -4.07
N VAL A 394 38.07 13.72 -3.31
CA VAL A 394 37.49 15.00 -3.75
C VAL A 394 38.52 15.90 -4.46
N SER A 395 39.83 15.65 -4.27
CA SER A 395 40.90 16.40 -4.92
C SER A 395 41.20 15.97 -6.36
N ASP A 396 40.80 14.78 -6.79
CA ASP A 396 41.09 14.26 -8.14
C ASP A 396 39.85 14.28 -9.08
N GLU A 397 38.66 14.49 -8.53
CA GLU A 397 37.38 14.48 -9.26
C GLU A 397 37.16 15.70 -10.18
N GLU A 398 37.72 16.87 -9.87
CA GLU A 398 37.52 18.07 -10.71
C GLU A 398 38.09 17.94 -12.14
N ASN A 399 38.88 16.91 -12.43
CA ASN A 399 39.46 16.66 -13.75
C ASN A 399 39.21 15.27 -14.32
N SER A 400 38.29 14.48 -13.75
CA SER A 400 37.92 13.21 -14.38
C SER A 400 37.17 13.49 -15.70
N SER A 401 37.52 12.77 -16.76
CA SER A 401 36.83 12.89 -18.06
C SER A 401 35.34 12.58 -17.96
N ASP A 402 34.99 11.75 -16.98
CA ASP A 402 33.68 11.15 -16.81
C ASP A 402 32.73 12.15 -16.14
N ASP A 403 33.23 12.99 -15.23
CA ASP A 403 32.45 14.07 -14.63
C ASP A 403 32.10 15.16 -15.65
N ALA A 404 33.03 15.48 -16.56
CA ALA A 404 32.77 16.46 -17.61
C ALA A 404 31.71 15.98 -18.61
N GLU A 405 31.68 14.68 -18.93
CA GLU A 405 30.65 14.07 -19.76
C GLU A 405 29.29 14.03 -19.04
N PHE A 406 29.28 13.65 -17.76
CA PHE A 406 28.08 13.64 -16.93
C PHE A 406 27.48 15.05 -16.76
N GLN A 407 28.29 16.07 -16.47
CA GLN A 407 27.83 17.46 -16.39
C GLN A 407 27.22 17.95 -17.70
N LYS A 408 27.79 17.52 -18.83
CA LYS A 408 27.27 17.85 -20.16
C LYS A 408 25.94 17.16 -20.43
N GLU A 409 25.75 15.93 -19.96
CA GLU A 409 24.46 15.23 -20.03
C GLU A 409 23.40 15.87 -19.12
N MET A 410 23.80 16.29 -17.91
CA MET A 410 22.92 16.93 -16.93
C MET A 410 22.60 18.39 -17.25
N GLY A 411 23.17 18.97 -18.31
CA GLY A 411 22.72 20.26 -18.87
C GLY A 411 22.89 21.46 -17.93
N GLY A 412 23.82 21.41 -16.97
CA GLY A 412 24.05 22.48 -16.00
C GLY A 412 23.04 22.54 -14.86
N LEU A 413 22.31 21.45 -14.60
CA LEU A 413 21.49 21.31 -13.39
C LEU A 413 22.35 21.45 -12.13
N VAL A 414 21.82 22.14 -11.13
CA VAL A 414 22.37 22.21 -9.79
C VAL A 414 21.63 21.26 -8.84
N GLN A 415 22.21 20.97 -7.68
CA GLN A 415 21.66 20.01 -6.71
C GLN A 415 20.22 20.35 -6.28
N GLU A 416 19.85 21.63 -6.25
CA GLU A 416 18.49 22.08 -5.96
C GLU A 416 17.48 21.82 -7.08
N ASP A 417 17.95 21.66 -8.32
CA ASP A 417 17.11 21.32 -9.47
C ASP A 417 16.73 19.82 -9.48
N LEU A 418 17.37 19.00 -8.63
CA LEU A 418 17.07 17.59 -8.50
C LEU A 418 15.73 17.37 -7.76
N GLY A 419 14.66 17.48 -8.53
CA GLY A 419 13.31 17.08 -8.13
C GLY A 419 13.02 15.61 -8.43
N GLY A 420 12.36 14.90 -7.52
CA GLY A 420 11.82 13.58 -7.84
C GLY A 420 10.68 13.72 -8.85
N TYR A 421 10.66 12.94 -9.93
CA TYR A 421 9.54 12.93 -10.88
C TYR A 421 8.23 12.57 -10.15
N GLY A 422 7.30 13.53 -10.04
CA GLY A 422 6.03 13.36 -9.31
C GLY A 422 6.06 13.77 -7.83
N CYS A 423 7.18 14.29 -7.31
CA CYS A 423 7.16 15.10 -6.09
C CYS A 423 6.57 16.48 -6.41
N CYS A 424 5.77 17.04 -5.51
CA CYS A 424 5.34 18.43 -5.66
C CYS A 424 6.53 19.36 -5.41
N ASP A 425 6.53 20.55 -6.01
CA ASP A 425 7.46 21.63 -5.64
C ASP A 425 7.43 21.89 -4.13
N CYS A 426 6.28 21.63 -3.47
CA CYS A 426 6.12 21.72 -2.03
C CYS A 426 7.00 20.78 -1.19
N CYS A 427 7.56 19.72 -1.77
CA CYS A 427 8.53 18.84 -1.12
C CYS A 427 9.98 19.31 -1.29
N HIS A 428 10.21 20.29 -2.17
CA HIS A 428 11.53 20.82 -2.53
C HIS A 428 11.70 22.30 -2.17
N THR A 429 10.60 23.03 -1.91
CA THR A 429 10.65 24.41 -1.42
C THR A 429 10.96 24.43 0.08
N TRP A 430 12.18 24.85 0.40
CA TRP A 430 12.69 25.13 1.74
C TRP A 430 12.20 26.48 2.27
#